data_AF-A0AAW4Y200-F1
#
_entry.id   AF-A0AAW4Y200-F1
#
_cell.length_a   1.000
_cell.length_b   1.000
_cell.length_c   1.000
_cell.angle_alpha   90.00
_cell.angle_beta   90.00
_cell.angle_gamma   90.00
#
_symmetry.space_group_name_H-M   'P 1'
#
loop_
_entity.id
_entity.type
_entity.pdbx_description
1 polymer ?
#
loop_
_entity_poly.entity_id
_entity_poly.type
_entity_poly.pdbx_seq_one_letter_code
_entity_poly.pdbx_strand_id
1 'polypeptide(L)'
;MRAYLVRTALWMGVYCAIHLLVIFGWFDAIIGTPMAWLLALAVAVPIAAQLRASLLWIKAADEYQRAQAIRSVVIACGLLLMLCSIWGFGESYAAAPHVPAWLVVPLFWLVWALVSCTLRLRG
;
A
#
# COMPACT_ATOMS: atom_id res chain seq x y z
N MET A 1 -3.00 -18.65 -8.09
CA MET A 1 -1.93 -18.28 -7.12
C MET A 1 -0.63 -17.82 -7.77
N ARG A 2 0.08 -18.65 -8.56
CA ARG A 2 1.45 -18.35 -9.05
C ARG A 2 1.58 -17.03 -9.83
N ALA A 3 0.67 -16.75 -10.75
CA ALA A 3 0.66 -15.50 -11.52
C ALA A 3 0.39 -14.25 -10.67
N TYR A 4 -0.38 -14.38 -9.58
CA TYR A 4 -0.60 -13.29 -8.62
C TYR A 4 0.66 -12.98 -7.83
N LEU A 5 1.31 -14.01 -7.27
CA LEU A 5 2.55 -13.85 -6.50
C LEU A 5 3.66 -13.21 -7.34
N VAL A 6 3.85 -13.66 -8.58
CA VAL A 6 4.84 -13.08 -9.50
C VAL A 6 4.50 -11.63 -9.82
N ARG A 7 3.24 -11.32 -10.15
CA ARG A 7 2.81 -9.96 -10.46
C ARG A 7 2.99 -9.02 -9.26
N THR A 8 2.65 -9.48 -8.07
CA THR A 8 2.82 -8.71 -6.83
C THR A 8 4.29 -8.49 -6.48
N ALA A 9 5.11 -9.54 -6.54
CA ALA A 9 6.54 -9.41 -6.30
C ALA A 9 7.20 -8.44 -7.30
N LEU A 10 6.80 -8.50 -8.58
CA LEU A 10 7.29 -7.57 -9.61
C LEU A 10 6.92 -6.12 -9.30
N TRP A 11 5.64 -5.81 -9.05
CA TRP A 11 5.22 -4.42 -8.82
C TRP A 11 5.75 -3.85 -7.51
N MET A 12 5.79 -4.66 -6.44
CA MET A 12 6.40 -4.22 -5.19
C MET A 12 7.92 -4.07 -5.33
N GLY A 13 8.58 -4.94 -6.11
CA GLY A 13 10.00 -4.80 -6.45
C GLY A 13 10.28 -3.49 -7.17
N VAL A 14 9.46 -3.11 -8.16
CA VAL A 14 9.57 -1.81 -8.86
C VAL A 14 9.33 -0.65 -7.90
N TYR A 15 8.28 -0.71 -7.07
CA TYR A 15 7.99 0.33 -6.07
C TYR A 15 9.16 0.56 -5.11
N CYS A 16 9.72 -0.53 -4.56
CA CYS A 16 10.89 -0.48 -3.67
C CYS A 16 12.12 0.05 -4.41
N ALA A 17 12.37 -0.39 -5.65
CA ALA A 17 13.51 0.07 -6.45
C ALA A 17 13.45 1.59 -6.70
N ILE A 18 12.27 2.13 -7.04
CA ILE A 18 12.13 3.58 -7.23
C ILE A 18 12.41 4.33 -5.92
N HIS A 19 11.88 3.85 -4.78
CA HIS A 19 12.17 4.47 -3.47
C HIS A 19 13.65 4.40 -3.11
N LEU A 20 14.34 3.29 -3.40
CA LEU A 20 15.77 3.18 -3.18
C LEU A 20 16.54 4.21 -4.02
N LEU A 21 16.21 4.36 -5.30
CA LEU A 21 16.85 5.38 -6.15
C LEU A 21 16.64 6.79 -5.59
N VAL A 22 15.45 7.10 -5.08
CA VAL A 22 15.16 8.39 -4.41
C VAL A 22 16.00 8.55 -3.14
N ILE A 23 16.08 7.53 -2.29
CA ILE A 23 16.86 7.56 -1.04
C ILE A 23 18.37 7.74 -1.32
N PHE A 24 18.87 7.14 -2.40
CA PHE A 24 20.27 7.29 -2.84
C PHE A 24 20.54 8.58 -3.63
N GLY A 25 19.58 9.50 -3.70
CA GLY A 25 19.77 10.83 -4.28
C GLY A 25 19.79 10.90 -5.81
N TRP A 26 19.37 9.83 -6.51
CA TRP A 26 19.37 9.78 -7.99
C TRP A 26 18.44 10.83 -8.63
N PHE A 27 17.51 11.38 -7.84
CA PHE A 27 16.54 12.37 -8.29
C PHE A 27 16.67 13.73 -7.59
N ASP A 28 17.72 13.96 -6.79
CA ASP A 28 17.87 15.18 -5.99
C ASP A 28 17.80 16.45 -6.84
N ALA A 29 18.34 16.41 -8.06
CA ALA A 29 18.31 17.54 -8.99
C ALA A 29 16.91 17.95 -9.45
N ILE A 30 15.91 17.07 -9.36
CA ILE A 30 14.52 17.36 -9.77
C ILE A 30 13.58 17.55 -8.58
N ILE A 31 14.00 17.20 -7.35
CA ILE A 31 13.18 17.38 -6.15
C ILE A 31 12.86 18.88 -5.96
N GLY A 32 11.60 19.19 -5.65
CA GLY A 32 11.12 20.57 -5.50
C GLY A 32 10.81 21.29 -6.81
N THR A 33 11.15 20.72 -7.96
CA THR A 33 10.78 21.27 -9.28
C THR A 33 9.44 20.71 -9.75
N PRO A 34 8.75 21.36 -10.71
CA PRO A 34 7.55 20.79 -11.35
C PRO A 34 7.78 19.41 -11.98
N MET A 35 9.03 19.08 -12.36
CA MET A 35 9.39 17.77 -12.90
C MET A 35 9.22 16.63 -11.88
N ALA A 36 9.29 16.93 -10.58
CA ALA A 36 9.08 15.94 -9.51
C ALA A 36 7.69 15.28 -9.58
N TRP A 37 6.70 15.92 -10.19
CA TRP A 37 5.38 15.32 -10.41
C TRP A 37 5.43 14.10 -11.33
N LEU A 38 6.34 14.06 -12.31
CA LEU A 38 6.53 12.87 -13.14
C LEU A 38 7.06 11.69 -12.32
N LEU A 39 7.98 11.96 -11.38
CA LEU A 39 8.49 10.95 -10.46
C LEU A 39 7.38 10.46 -9.52
N ALA A 40 6.57 11.37 -8.97
CA ALA A 40 5.42 11.00 -8.14
C ALA A 40 4.43 10.09 -8.91
N LEU A 41 4.14 10.42 -10.18
CA LEU A 41 3.30 9.59 -11.05
C LEU A 41 3.96 8.22 -11.33
N ALA A 42 5.27 8.19 -11.59
CA ALA A 42 5.99 6.94 -11.82
C ALA A 42 5.94 6.01 -10.60
N VAL A 43 6.02 6.56 -9.37
CA VAL A 43 5.86 5.81 -8.12
C VAL A 43 4.42 5.34 -7.90
N ALA A 44 3.42 6.11 -8.36
CA ALA A 44 2.01 5.77 -8.23
C ALA A 44 1.59 4.60 -9.15
N VAL A 45 2.24 4.42 -10.29
CA VAL A 45 1.93 3.34 -11.26
C VAL A 45 2.04 1.94 -10.64
N PRO A 46 3.13 1.56 -9.95
CA PRO A 46 3.22 0.29 -9.22
C PRO A 46 2.10 0.07 -8.21
N ILE A 47 1.67 1.12 -7.50
CA ILE A 47 0.59 1.04 -6.51
C ILE A 47 -0.73 0.69 -7.21
N ALA A 48 -1.08 1.40 -8.28
CA ALA A 48 -2.28 1.12 -9.06
C ALA A 48 -2.25 -0.28 -9.69
N ALA A 49 -1.10 -0.68 -10.23
CA ALA A 49 -0.90 -2.00 -10.81
C ALA A 49 -1.06 -3.12 -9.77
N GLN A 50 -0.58 -2.89 -8.55
CA GLN A 50 -0.73 -3.81 -7.44
C GLN A 50 -2.19 -3.91 -6.98
N LEU A 51 -2.91 -2.79 -6.85
CA LEU A 51 -4.36 -2.80 -6.55
C LEU A 51 -5.13 -3.61 -7.60
N ARG A 52 -4.81 -3.41 -8.89
CA ARG A 52 -5.40 -4.19 -9.98
C ARG A 52 -5.08 -5.67 -9.84
N ALA A 53 -3.85 -6.04 -9.48
CA ALA A 53 -3.46 -7.43 -9.25
C ALA A 53 -4.26 -8.08 -8.12
N SER A 54 -4.46 -7.37 -7.01
CA SER A 54 -5.29 -7.81 -5.88
C SER A 54 -6.75 -7.99 -6.28
N LEU A 55 -7.34 -7.05 -7.02
CA LEU A 55 -8.71 -7.17 -7.52
C LEU A 55 -8.90 -8.39 -8.45
N LEU A 56 -7.95 -8.63 -9.35
CA LEU A 56 -8.00 -9.80 -10.24
C LEU A 56 -7.90 -11.11 -9.47
N TRP A 57 -7.10 -11.14 -8.40
CA TRP A 57 -7.03 -12.31 -7.52
C TRP A 57 -8.35 -12.56 -6.79
N ILE A 58 -8.97 -11.53 -6.22
CA ILE A 58 -10.28 -11.63 -5.55
C ILE A 58 -11.36 -12.11 -6.52
N LYS A 59 -11.38 -11.59 -7.75
CA LYS A 59 -12.35 -12.00 -8.78
C LYS A 59 -12.21 -13.47 -9.18
N ALA A 60 -10.98 -13.98 -9.22
CA ALA A 60 -10.70 -15.36 -9.59
C ALA A 60 -10.93 -16.37 -8.45
N ALA A 61 -11.19 -15.90 -7.22
CA ALA A 61 -11.46 -16.76 -6.07
C ALA A 61 -12.90 -17.31 -6.10
N ASP A 62 -13.11 -18.44 -5.42
CA ASP A 62 -14.46 -18.97 -5.15
C ASP A 62 -15.28 -18.01 -4.27
N GLU A 63 -16.60 -18.20 -4.20
CA GLU A 63 -17.51 -17.29 -3.49
C GLU A 63 -17.13 -17.09 -2.02
N TYR A 64 -16.74 -18.17 -1.34
CA TYR A 64 -16.36 -18.12 0.06
C TYR A 64 -15.04 -17.35 0.27
N GLN A 65 -14.01 -17.70 -0.50
CA GLN A 65 -12.72 -17.01 -0.46
C GLN A 65 -12.83 -15.54 -0.89
N ARG A 66 -13.67 -15.24 -1.89
CA ARG A 66 -13.94 -13.87 -2.35
C ARG A 66 -14.61 -13.05 -1.26
N ALA A 67 -15.66 -13.56 -0.64
CA ALA A 67 -16.35 -12.89 0.46
C ALA A 67 -15.38 -12.61 1.63
N GLN A 68 -14.56 -13.60 2.00
CA GLN A 68 -13.55 -13.45 3.04
C GLN A 68 -12.47 -12.42 2.68
N ALA A 69 -11.99 -12.43 1.43
CA ALA A 69 -11.01 -11.47 0.95
C ALA A 69 -11.55 -10.04 0.96
N ILE A 70 -12.77 -9.82 0.47
CA ILE A 70 -13.43 -8.50 0.49
C ILE A 70 -13.59 -8.01 1.93
N ARG A 71 -14.09 -8.88 2.84
CA ARG A 71 -14.22 -8.56 4.27
C ARG A 71 -12.89 -8.12 4.87
N SER A 72 -11.80 -8.85 4.57
CA SER A 72 -10.47 -8.51 5.08
C SER A 72 -9.97 -7.15 4.60
N VAL A 73 -10.22 -6.77 3.34
CA VAL A 73 -9.88 -5.45 2.79
C VAL A 73 -10.67 -4.35 3.49
N VAL A 74 -11.98 -4.53 3.68
CA VAL A 74 -12.84 -3.53 4.35
C VAL A 74 -12.36 -3.27 5.78
N ILE A 75 -12.07 -4.33 6.54
CA ILE A 75 -11.52 -4.21 7.90
C ILE A 75 -10.16 -3.52 7.88
N ALA A 76 -9.28 -3.90 6.96
CA ALA A 76 -7.96 -3.28 6.83
C ALA A 76 -8.05 -1.78 6.50
N CYS A 77 -8.94 -1.38 5.59
CA CYS A 77 -9.21 0.02 5.27
C CYS A 77 -9.75 0.79 6.49
N GLY A 78 -10.67 0.20 7.26
CA GLY A 78 -11.20 0.82 8.47
C GLY A 78 -10.13 1.02 9.55
N LEU A 79 -9.27 0.02 9.77
CA LEU A 79 -8.14 0.12 10.69
C LEU A 79 -7.14 1.18 10.22
N LEU A 80 -6.82 1.22 8.92
CA LEU A 80 -5.92 2.21 8.35
C LEU A 80 -6.48 3.63 8.49
N LEU A 81 -7.77 3.83 8.21
CA LEU A 81 -8.46 5.10 8.40
C LEU A 81 -8.37 5.57 9.86
N MET A 82 -8.59 4.67 10.81
CA MET A 82 -8.46 4.95 12.25
C MET A 82 -7.03 5.33 12.61
N LEU A 83 -6.03 4.51 12.23
CA LEU A 83 -4.62 4.73 12.55
C LEU A 83 -4.08 6.03 11.94
N CYS A 84 -4.39 6.30 10.67
CA CYS A 84 -3.96 7.53 10.00
C CYS A 84 -4.64 8.76 10.61
N SER A 85 -5.91 8.66 10.98
CA SER A 85 -6.61 9.75 11.68
C SER A 85 -6.02 10.03 13.05
N ILE A 86 -5.74 8.98 13.84
CA ILE A 86 -5.09 9.11 15.16
C ILE A 86 -3.75 9.85 14.99
N TRP A 87 -2.93 9.44 14.03
CA TRP A 87 -1.63 10.08 13.80
C TRP A 87 -1.77 11.51 13.28
N GLY A 88 -2.67 11.77 12.32
CA GLY A 88 -2.90 13.12 11.79
C GLY A 88 -3.42 14.10 12.84
N PHE A 89 -4.28 13.64 13.76
CA PHE A 89 -4.66 14.42 14.94
C PHE A 89 -3.49 14.59 15.91
N GLY A 90 -2.63 13.59 16.08
CA GLY A 90 -1.39 13.70 16.85
C GLY A 90 -0.44 14.76 16.30
N GLU A 91 -0.25 14.84 14.99
CA GLU A 91 0.55 15.90 14.35
C GLU A 91 -0.07 17.28 14.59
N SER A 92 -1.40 17.39 14.51
CA SER A 92 -2.12 18.66 14.65
C SER A 92 -2.23 19.16 16.10
N TYR A 93 -2.44 18.25 17.06
CA TYR A 93 -2.84 18.61 18.44
C TYR A 93 -1.77 18.27 19.48
N ALA A 94 -0.93 17.27 19.22
CA ALA A 94 0.03 16.74 20.19
C ALA A 94 1.50 16.96 19.77
N ALA A 95 1.74 17.77 18.73
CA ALA A 95 3.06 18.02 18.16
C ALA A 95 3.83 16.73 17.82
N ALA A 96 3.10 15.68 17.39
CA ALA A 96 3.73 14.44 16.94
C ALA A 96 4.62 14.69 15.71
N PRO A 97 5.70 13.91 15.51
CA PRO A 97 6.55 14.05 14.34
C PRO A 97 5.78 13.86 13.04
N HIS A 98 6.10 14.67 12.03
CA HIS A 98 5.50 14.54 10.71
C HIS A 98 5.89 13.21 10.05
N VAL A 99 4.90 12.43 9.65
CA VAL A 99 5.08 11.15 8.97
C VAL A 99 4.68 11.30 7.50
N PRO A 100 5.59 10.99 6.55
CA PRO A 100 5.27 11.07 5.13
C PRO A 100 4.09 10.17 4.73
N ALA A 101 3.11 10.74 4.04
CA ALA A 101 1.89 10.04 3.64
C ALA A 101 2.11 8.79 2.77
N TRP A 102 3.25 8.68 2.08
CA TRP A 102 3.56 7.49 1.27
C TRP A 102 3.72 6.21 2.12
N LEU A 103 3.98 6.33 3.43
CA LEU A 103 4.06 5.19 4.37
C LEU A 103 2.70 4.49 4.58
N VAL A 104 1.60 5.14 4.20
CA VAL A 104 0.26 4.53 4.20
C VAL A 104 0.22 3.29 3.28
N VAL A 105 0.99 3.28 2.20
CA VAL A 105 1.03 2.18 1.24
C VAL A 105 1.56 0.88 1.88
N PRO A 106 2.80 0.82 2.41
CA PRO A 106 3.29 -0.40 3.07
C PRO A 106 2.45 -0.75 4.32
N LEU A 107 1.95 0.25 5.06
CA LEU A 107 1.10 0.02 6.22
C LEU A 107 -0.22 -0.67 5.83
N PHE A 108 -0.86 -0.27 4.73
CA PHE A 108 -2.05 -0.95 4.21
C PHE A 108 -1.79 -2.43 3.96
N TRP A 109 -0.69 -2.77 3.27
CA TRP A 109 -0.35 -4.16 2.95
C TRP A 109 -0.08 -4.98 4.21
N LEU A 110 0.60 -4.41 5.19
CA LEU A 110 0.86 -5.04 6.49
C LEU A 110 -0.45 -5.32 7.24
N VAL A 111 -1.31 -4.31 7.38
CA VAL A 111 -2.60 -4.46 8.08
C VAL A 111 -3.49 -5.46 7.36
N TRP A 112 -3.55 -5.42 6.03
CA TRP A 112 -4.36 -6.36 5.26
C TRP A 112 -3.85 -7.80 5.40
N ALA A 113 -2.53 -8.02 5.39
CA ALA A 113 -1.94 -9.33 5.62
C ALA A 113 -2.30 -9.87 7.01
N LEU A 114 -2.15 -9.05 8.05
CA LEU A 114 -2.51 -9.41 9.42
C LEU A 114 -4.00 -9.79 9.53
N VAL A 115 -4.90 -8.93 9.07
CA VAL A 115 -6.35 -9.19 9.08
C VAL A 115 -6.70 -10.48 8.33
N SER A 116 -6.08 -10.70 7.17
CA SER A 116 -6.30 -11.91 6.37
C SER A 116 -5.86 -13.18 7.10
N CYS A 117 -4.72 -13.14 7.81
CA CYS A 117 -4.27 -14.24 8.67
C CYS A 117 -5.23 -14.48 9.82
N THR A 118 -5.64 -13.44 10.55
CA THR A 118 -6.54 -13.57 11.71
C THR A 118 -7.91 -14.14 11.33
N LEU A 119 -8.44 -13.73 10.18
CA LEU A 119 -9.72 -14.21 9.68
C LEU A 119 -9.66 -15.68 9.21
N ARG A 120 -8.52 -16.14 8.69
CA ARG A 120 -8.28 -17.55 8.33
C ARG A 120 -8.11 -18.46 9.54
N LEU A 121 -7.62 -17.94 10.67
CA LEU A 121 -7.46 -18.72 11.91
C LEU A 121 -8.78 -18.91 12.68
N ARG A 122 -9.81 -18.10 12.38
CA ARG A 122 -11.09 -18.07 13.10
C ARG A 122 -12.26 -18.73 12.35
N GLY A 123 -12.04 -19.16 11.10
CA GLY A 123 -13.05 -19.82 10.25
C GLY A 123 -12.59 -21.21 9.87
#